data_AF-A0A6H1Q4F0-F1
#
_entry.id   AF-A0A6H1Q4F0-F1
#
_cell.length_a   1.000
_cell.length_b   1.000
_cell.length_c   1.000
_cell.angle_alpha   90.00
_cell.angle_beta   90.00
_cell.angle_gamma   90.00
#
_symmetry.space_group_name_H-M   'P 1'
#
loop_
_entity.id
_entity.type
_entity.pdbx_description
1 polymer ?
#
loop_
_entity_poly.entity_id
_entity_poly.type
_entity_poly.pdbx_seq_one_letter_code
_entity_poly.pdbx_strand_id
1 'polypeptide(L)'
;MPRKQYFDQLVSPFSYWHRNCHNGVAYTDLDMLSICPACAQPLLLADHIYNKDNQFRSKSPWLYKPYKFMALKAEIPFFTIWYTVDENTENREITQFHIQNQLSHGQRRALTPDQMLEYLEWKVQQHIPACTAKKYLLKRITENNQHNQNFTRRSNYVKILSN
;
A
#
# COMPACT_ATOMS: atom_id res chain seq x y z
N MET A 1 18.43 -17.86 13.34
CA MET A 1 17.78 -18.47 12.16
C MET A 1 17.17 -17.37 11.33
N PRO A 2 17.77 -16.96 10.20
CA PRO A 2 17.16 -16.00 9.30
C PRO A 2 15.98 -16.69 8.58
N ARG A 3 14.81 -16.07 8.67
CA ARG A 3 13.80 -15.99 7.60
C ARG A 3 13.63 -17.25 6.74
N LYS A 4 12.83 -18.21 7.22
CA LYS A 4 11.99 -18.96 6.26
C LYS A 4 11.06 -17.92 5.63
N GLN A 5 11.39 -17.45 4.44
CA GLN A 5 10.66 -16.40 3.74
C GLN A 5 9.35 -17.01 3.23
N TYR A 6 8.26 -16.81 3.99
CA TYR A 6 6.99 -17.43 3.68
C TYR A 6 6.24 -16.59 2.65
N PHE A 7 6.45 -16.88 1.36
CA PHE A 7 5.61 -16.36 0.28
C PHE A 7 4.23 -17.04 0.21
N ASP A 8 3.97 -18.02 1.07
CA ASP A 8 2.83 -18.93 1.00
C ASP A 8 2.07 -19.05 2.35
N GLN A 9 1.92 -17.94 3.09
CA GLN A 9 1.02 -17.93 4.25
C GLN A 9 -0.44 -17.82 3.78
N LEU A 10 -0.95 -18.88 3.14
CA LEU A 10 -2.34 -18.95 2.68
C LEU A 10 -3.35 -19.06 3.82
N VAL A 11 -2.92 -19.54 5.00
CA VAL A 11 -3.77 -19.69 6.18
C VAL A 11 -2.98 -19.37 7.44
N SER A 12 -3.29 -18.25 8.09
CA SER A 12 -2.75 -17.98 9.43
C SER A 12 -3.47 -18.83 10.49
N PRO A 13 -2.83 -19.19 11.62
CA PRO A 13 -3.51 -19.86 12.73
C PRO A 13 -4.75 -19.09 13.22
N PHE A 14 -4.71 -17.76 13.21
CA PHE A 14 -5.86 -16.93 13.54
C PHE A 14 -7.00 -17.08 12.54
N SER A 15 -6.68 -17.02 11.24
CA SER A 15 -7.66 -17.24 10.16
C SER A 15 -8.34 -18.60 10.30
N TYR A 16 -7.58 -19.64 10.64
CA TYR A 16 -8.10 -21.00 10.84
C TYR A 16 -9.04 -21.06 12.05
N TRP A 17 -8.61 -20.56 13.21
CA TRP A 17 -9.44 -20.51 14.41
C TRP A 17 -10.73 -19.72 14.18
N HIS A 18 -10.65 -18.51 13.61
CA HIS A 18 -11.83 -17.67 13.38
C HIS A 18 -12.81 -18.33 12.39
N ARG A 19 -12.32 -18.98 11.33
CA ARG A 19 -13.19 -19.67 10.36
C ARG A 19 -13.92 -20.88 10.96
N ASN A 20 -13.38 -21.46 12.03
CA ASN A 20 -14.01 -22.55 12.78
C ASN A 20 -15.00 -22.06 13.85
N CYS A 21 -15.15 -20.74 14.03
CA CYS A 21 -16.21 -20.20 14.88
C CYS A 21 -17.59 -20.35 14.22
N HIS A 22 -18.63 -19.86 14.89
CA HIS A 22 -20.00 -19.85 14.38
C HIS A 22 -20.24 -18.70 13.40
N ASN A 23 -21.33 -18.78 12.63
CA ASN A 23 -21.74 -17.77 11.62
C ASN A 23 -22.11 -16.37 12.18
N GLY A 24 -21.92 -16.14 13.48
CA GLY A 24 -22.24 -14.88 14.16
C GLY A 24 -21.10 -13.86 14.18
N VAL A 25 -19.91 -14.23 13.70
CA VAL A 25 -18.73 -13.38 13.65
C VAL A 25 -18.09 -13.42 12.26
N ALA A 26 -17.53 -12.30 11.83
CA ALA A 26 -16.82 -12.17 10.56
C ALA A 26 -15.65 -11.18 10.70
N TYR A 27 -14.60 -11.39 9.91
CA TYR A 27 -13.47 -10.47 9.83
C TYR A 27 -12.99 -10.35 8.38
N THR A 28 -12.28 -9.26 8.09
CA THR A 28 -11.46 -9.11 6.88
C THR A 28 -10.13 -8.51 7.30
N ASP A 29 -9.05 -8.97 6.68
CA ASP A 29 -7.76 -8.31 6.79
C ASP A 29 -7.79 -6.96 6.05
N LEU A 30 -6.87 -6.06 6.39
CA LEU A 30 -6.59 -4.82 5.65
C LEU A 30 -5.14 -4.90 5.14
N ASP A 31 -4.97 -5.11 3.84
CA ASP A 31 -3.66 -5.49 3.27
C ASP A 31 -2.66 -4.34 3.24
N MET A 32 -3.10 -3.11 2.96
CA MET A 32 -2.25 -1.93 3.03
C MET A 32 -2.99 -0.70 3.54
N LEU A 33 -2.39 -0.07 4.55
CA LEU A 33 -2.63 1.32 4.93
C LEU A 33 -1.33 2.10 4.72
N SER A 34 -1.29 2.91 3.66
CA SER A 34 -0.17 3.82 3.44
C SER A 34 -0.25 4.98 4.43
N ILE A 35 0.89 5.37 4.99
CA ILE A 35 0.98 6.40 6.02
C ILE A 35 2.08 7.41 5.71
N CYS A 36 1.97 8.60 6.31
CA CYS A 36 3.10 9.53 6.39
C CYS A 36 4.24 8.91 7.22
N PRO A 37 5.47 8.82 6.71
CA PRO A 37 6.58 8.21 7.45
C PRO A 37 7.09 9.06 8.63
N ALA A 38 6.49 10.23 8.87
CA ALA A 38 6.85 11.12 9.96
C ALA A 38 5.78 11.20 11.05
N CYS A 39 4.53 11.51 10.70
CA CYS A 39 3.42 11.67 11.68
C CYS A 39 2.44 10.49 11.71
N ALA A 40 2.67 9.45 10.90
CA ALA A 40 1.79 8.28 10.77
C ALA A 40 0.35 8.58 10.29
N GLN A 41 0.09 9.78 9.74
CA GLN A 41 -1.21 10.11 9.14
C GLN A 41 -1.56 9.09 8.03
N PRO A 42 -2.75 8.45 8.08
CA PRO A 42 -3.30 7.65 6.98
C PRO A 42 -3.37 8.44 5.66
N LEU A 43 -2.87 7.87 4.56
CA LEU A 43 -2.81 8.52 3.25
C LEU A 43 -3.65 7.82 2.18
N LEU A 44 -3.73 6.48 2.19
CA LEU A 44 -4.61 5.68 1.36
C LEU A 44 -4.77 4.26 1.91
N LEU A 45 -5.88 3.62 1.55
CA LEU A 45 -6.11 2.19 1.76
C LEU A 45 -5.91 1.45 0.46
N ALA A 46 -5.39 0.22 0.54
CA ALA A 46 -5.43 -0.68 -0.59
C ALA A 46 -5.67 -2.15 -0.20
N ASP A 47 -6.31 -2.86 -1.12
CA ASP A 47 -6.38 -4.31 -1.18
C ASP A 47 -5.32 -4.80 -2.17
N HIS A 48 -4.32 -5.55 -1.70
CA HIS A 48 -3.22 -6.06 -2.51
C HIS A 48 -3.52 -7.48 -2.97
N ILE A 49 -3.49 -7.70 -4.29
CA ILE A 49 -3.86 -8.97 -4.88
C ILE A 49 -2.74 -9.44 -5.81
N TYR A 50 -2.19 -10.61 -5.52
CA TYR A 50 -1.24 -11.24 -6.43
C TYR A 50 -1.95 -11.67 -7.72
N ASN A 51 -1.55 -11.11 -8.86
CA ASN A 51 -2.15 -11.35 -10.17
C ASN A 51 -1.27 -12.27 -11.02
N LYS A 52 -1.34 -13.56 -10.73
CA LYS A 52 -0.51 -14.60 -11.40
C LYS A 52 -0.94 -14.94 -12.83
N ASP A 53 -2.21 -14.74 -13.16
CA ASP A 53 -2.85 -15.28 -14.38
C ASP A 53 -3.54 -14.19 -15.22
N ASN A 54 -3.26 -12.91 -14.92
CA ASN A 54 -3.85 -11.76 -15.60
C ASN A 54 -5.39 -11.69 -15.54
N GLN A 55 -6.01 -12.34 -14.55
CA GLN A 55 -7.47 -12.35 -14.40
C GLN A 55 -8.02 -11.21 -13.55
N PHE A 56 -7.16 -10.44 -12.87
CA PHE A 56 -7.56 -9.27 -12.08
C PHE A 56 -8.71 -9.56 -11.08
N ARG A 57 -8.64 -10.71 -10.42
CA ARG A 57 -9.64 -11.11 -9.42
C ARG A 57 -9.68 -10.11 -8.28
N SER A 58 -10.85 -9.79 -7.76
CA SER A 58 -11.04 -8.88 -6.63
C SER A 58 -11.89 -9.54 -5.54
N LYS A 59 -11.84 -8.97 -4.32
CA LYS A 59 -12.78 -9.37 -3.28
C LYS A 59 -14.21 -8.99 -3.69
N SER A 60 -15.19 -9.71 -3.15
CA SER A 60 -16.60 -9.44 -3.44
C SER A 60 -17.00 -8.03 -2.97
N PRO A 61 -18.06 -7.44 -3.56
CA PRO A 61 -18.58 -6.15 -3.11
C PRO A 61 -18.92 -6.11 -1.60
N TRP A 62 -19.30 -7.24 -1.01
CA TRP A 62 -19.56 -7.36 0.43
C TRP A 62 -18.29 -7.15 1.26
N LEU A 63 -17.17 -7.79 0.88
CA LEU A 63 -15.89 -7.64 1.56
C LEU A 63 -15.28 -6.24 1.40
N TYR A 64 -15.64 -5.50 0.34
CA TYR A 64 -15.22 -4.10 0.17
C TYR A 64 -16.02 -3.09 0.99
N LYS A 65 -17.16 -3.46 1.59
CA LYS A 65 -17.93 -2.56 2.46
C LYS A 65 -17.09 -1.97 3.61
N PRO A 66 -16.38 -2.77 4.44
CA PRO A 66 -15.56 -2.22 5.53
C PRO A 66 -14.43 -1.32 5.02
N TYR A 67 -13.76 -1.66 3.92
CA TYR A 67 -12.72 -0.82 3.32
C TYR A 67 -13.26 0.54 2.88
N LYS A 68 -14.38 0.54 2.14
CA LYS A 68 -15.03 1.78 1.70
C LYS A 68 -15.49 2.62 2.89
N PHE A 69 -16.06 2.00 3.91
CA PHE A 69 -16.46 2.68 5.14
C PHE A 69 -15.27 3.38 5.80
N MET A 70 -14.17 2.67 6.03
CA MET A 70 -12.95 3.23 6.65
C MET A 70 -12.34 4.34 5.78
N ALA A 71 -12.25 4.13 4.47
CA ALA A 71 -11.72 5.11 3.53
C ALA A 71 -12.53 6.42 3.54
N LEU A 72 -13.86 6.31 3.49
CA LEU A 72 -14.76 7.46 3.55
C LEU A 72 -14.70 8.18 4.90
N LYS A 73 -14.61 7.43 6.01
CA LYS A 73 -14.48 8.02 7.35
C LYS A 73 -13.15 8.72 7.60
N ALA A 74 -12.08 8.20 7.01
CA ALA A 74 -10.75 8.80 7.08
C ALA A 74 -10.49 9.81 5.95
N GLU A 75 -11.45 10.01 5.04
CA GLU A 75 -11.32 10.89 3.87
C GLU A 75 -10.08 10.59 3.00
N ILE A 76 -9.74 9.30 2.88
CA ILE A 76 -8.61 8.81 2.08
C ILE A 76 -9.09 7.94 0.92
N PRO A 77 -8.37 7.86 -0.20
CA PRO A 77 -8.75 7.00 -1.30
C PRO A 77 -8.56 5.52 -0.93
N PHE A 78 -9.37 4.66 -1.56
CA PHE A 78 -9.25 3.21 -1.47
C PHE A 78 -9.01 2.62 -2.87
N PHE A 79 -7.97 1.81 -2.99
CA PHE A 79 -7.58 1.15 -4.23
C PHE A 79 -7.65 -0.37 -4.13
N THR A 80 -8.00 -1.02 -5.23
CA THR A 80 -7.53 -2.40 -5.48
C THR A 80 -6.24 -2.30 -6.27
N ILE A 81 -5.21 -3.01 -5.80
CA ILE A 81 -3.89 -3.04 -6.41
C ILE A 81 -3.56 -4.49 -6.73
N TRP A 82 -3.49 -4.80 -8.02
CA TRP A 82 -2.97 -6.07 -8.51
C TRP A 82 -1.48 -5.93 -8.77
N TYR A 83 -0.67 -6.88 -8.32
CA TYR A 83 0.76 -6.90 -8.62
C TYR A 83 1.15 -8.21 -9.29
N THR A 84 2.06 -8.09 -10.25
CA THR A 84 2.67 -9.22 -10.97
C THR A 84 4.15 -9.29 -10.58
N VAL A 85 4.68 -10.50 -10.47
CA VAL A 85 6.07 -10.74 -10.06
C VAL A 85 6.82 -11.54 -11.11
N ASP A 86 8.14 -11.43 -11.12
CA ASP A 86 9.01 -12.37 -11.81
C ASP A 86 9.27 -13.59 -10.91
N GLU A 87 8.60 -14.70 -11.21
CA GLU A 87 8.72 -15.96 -10.47
C GLU A 87 10.10 -16.61 -10.58
N ASN A 88 10.99 -16.12 -11.46
CA ASN A 88 12.34 -16.65 -11.63
C ASN A 88 13.39 -15.98 -10.73
N THR A 89 13.01 -14.94 -9.98
CA THR A 89 13.90 -14.24 -9.05
C THR A 89 13.79 -14.82 -7.64
N GLU A 90 14.87 -14.75 -6.85
CA GLU A 90 14.89 -15.24 -5.46
C GLU A 90 13.76 -14.63 -4.61
N ASN A 91 13.47 -13.35 -4.84
CA ASN A 91 12.52 -12.58 -4.02
C ASN A 91 11.17 -12.32 -4.69
N ARG A 92 10.90 -12.92 -5.86
CA ARG A 92 9.69 -12.68 -6.64
C ARG A 92 9.48 -11.17 -6.87
N GLU A 93 10.47 -10.55 -7.49
CA GLU A 93 10.50 -9.10 -7.72
C GLU A 93 9.25 -8.63 -8.49
N ILE A 94 8.66 -7.52 -8.04
CA ILE A 94 7.47 -6.98 -8.68
C ILE A 94 7.85 -6.37 -10.03
N THR A 95 7.19 -6.84 -11.09
CA THR A 95 7.41 -6.36 -12.46
C THR A 95 6.37 -5.35 -12.89
N GLN A 96 5.16 -5.41 -12.33
CA GLN A 96 4.06 -4.55 -12.74
C GLN A 96 3.00 -4.40 -11.65
N PHE A 97 2.36 -3.24 -11.63
CA PHE A 97 1.14 -2.98 -10.87
C PHE A 97 -0.03 -2.68 -11.81
N HIS A 98 -1.23 -3.06 -11.40
CA HIS A 98 -2.47 -2.51 -11.93
C HIS A 98 -3.30 -1.96 -10.78
N ILE A 99 -3.85 -0.77 -10.93
CA ILE A 99 -4.56 -0.09 -9.85
C ILE A 99 -5.95 0.37 -10.29
N GLN A 100 -6.90 0.34 -9.37
CA GLN A 100 -8.24 0.88 -9.58
C GLN A 100 -8.76 1.54 -8.30
N ASN A 101 -9.25 2.78 -8.39
CA ASN A 101 -9.90 3.45 -7.27
C ASN A 101 -11.33 2.91 -7.11
N GLN A 102 -11.62 2.37 -5.93
CA GLN A 102 -12.89 1.70 -5.62
C GLN A 102 -13.98 2.65 -5.07
N LEU A 103 -13.64 3.92 -4.81
CA LEU A 103 -14.60 4.96 -4.44
C LEU A 103 -15.09 5.74 -5.66
N SER A 104 -14.18 6.09 -6.58
CA SER A 104 -14.53 6.81 -7.82
C SER A 104 -14.90 5.90 -8.99
N HIS A 105 -14.70 4.59 -8.86
CA HIS A 105 -14.89 3.62 -9.93
C HIS A 105 -14.09 3.95 -11.20
N GLY A 106 -12.89 4.54 -11.02
CA GLY A 106 -12.01 4.88 -12.12
C GLY A 106 -11.62 3.66 -12.97
N GLN A 107 -11.16 3.92 -14.20
CA GLN A 107 -10.60 2.87 -15.03
C GLN A 107 -9.33 2.28 -14.41
N ARG A 108 -9.14 0.97 -14.57
CA ARG A 108 -7.92 0.28 -14.16
C ARG A 108 -6.73 0.80 -14.97
N ARG A 109 -5.62 1.11 -14.30
CA ARG A 109 -4.39 1.59 -14.93
C ARG A 109 -3.23 0.67 -14.63
N ALA A 110 -2.40 0.39 -15.64
CA ALA A 110 -1.13 -0.30 -15.46
C ALA A 110 -0.04 0.71 -15.06
N LEU A 111 0.82 0.33 -14.13
CA LEU A 111 1.97 1.11 -13.66
C LEU A 111 3.21 0.22 -13.57
N THR A 112 4.37 0.79 -13.88
CA THR A 112 5.66 0.20 -13.52
C THR A 112 5.91 0.35 -12.01
N PRO A 113 6.88 -0.40 -11.43
CA PRO A 113 7.26 -0.20 -10.03
C PRO A 113 7.69 1.23 -9.70
N ASP A 114 8.44 1.90 -10.57
CA ASP A 114 8.84 3.30 -10.35
C ASP A 114 7.65 4.27 -10.38
N GLN A 115 6.69 4.07 -11.30
CA GLN A 115 5.47 4.87 -11.35
C GLN A 115 4.58 4.67 -10.11
N MET A 116 4.52 3.44 -9.59
CA MET A 116 3.82 3.16 -8.35
C MET A 116 4.51 3.85 -7.16
N LEU A 117 5.84 3.79 -7.10
CA LEU A 117 6.63 4.49 -6.09
C LEU A 117 6.41 6.01 -6.17
N GLU A 118 6.48 6.59 -7.37
CA GLU A 118 6.21 8.01 -7.59
C GLU A 118 4.81 8.41 -7.09
N TYR A 119 3.79 7.57 -7.32
CA TYR A 119 2.45 7.84 -6.83
C TYR A 119 2.38 7.83 -5.29
N LEU A 120 3.00 6.84 -4.63
CA LEU A 120 3.07 6.79 -3.17
C LEU A 120 3.82 8.00 -2.60
N GLU A 121 4.92 8.39 -3.24
CA GLU A 121 5.69 9.58 -2.87
C GLU A 121 4.86 10.86 -3.01
N TRP A 122 4.13 10.99 -4.12
CA TRP A 122 3.22 12.11 -4.35
C TRP A 122 2.14 12.21 -3.27
N LYS A 123 1.57 11.09 -2.80
CA LYS A 123 0.60 11.10 -1.69
C LYS A 123 1.21 11.62 -0.39
N VAL A 124 2.47 11.29 -0.10
CA VAL A 124 3.18 11.89 1.04
C VAL A 124 3.37 13.39 0.81
N GLN A 125 3.80 13.80 -0.39
CA GLN A 125 4.01 15.21 -0.74
C GLN A 125 2.74 16.05 -0.62
N GLN A 126 1.58 15.54 -1.06
CA GLN A 126 0.29 16.19 -0.87
C GLN A 126 -0.05 16.42 0.61
N HIS A 127 0.37 15.51 1.49
CA HIS A 127 0.14 15.63 2.93
C HIS A 127 1.11 16.60 3.62
N ILE A 128 2.31 16.84 3.05
CA ILE A 128 3.35 17.68 3.68
C ILE A 128 2.80 18.99 4.24
N PRO A 129 1.99 19.80 3.53
CA PRO A 129 1.48 21.07 4.05
C PRO A 129 0.79 20.97 5.42
N ALA A 130 0.04 19.88 5.65
CA ALA A 130 -0.70 19.60 6.88
C ALA A 130 0.06 18.71 7.87
N CYS A 131 1.28 18.26 7.53
CA CYS A 131 2.06 17.37 8.39
C CYS A 131 2.50 18.10 9.68
N THR A 132 2.21 17.51 10.84
CA THR A 132 2.63 18.01 12.15
C THR A 132 4.11 17.74 12.46
N ALA A 133 4.75 16.86 11.68
CA ALA A 133 6.11 16.39 11.90
C ALA A 133 7.08 16.74 10.74
N LYS A 134 6.88 17.87 10.05
CA LYS A 134 7.70 18.32 8.90
C LYS A 134 9.21 18.27 9.14
N LYS A 135 9.68 18.75 10.30
CA LYS A 135 11.10 18.74 10.66
C LYS A 135 11.67 17.32 10.72
N TYR A 136 10.90 16.39 11.27
CA TYR A 136 11.30 14.99 11.34
C TYR A 136 11.26 14.33 9.96
N LEU A 137 10.26 14.66 9.13
CA LEU A 137 10.22 14.20 7.74
C LEU A 137 11.46 14.66 6.95
N LEU A 138 11.81 15.95 7.06
CA LEU A 138 13.00 16.50 6.42
C LEU A 138 14.27 15.75 6.88
N LYS A 139 14.44 15.58 8.19
CA LYS A 139 15.56 14.80 8.74
C LYS A 139 15.63 13.40 8.12
N ARG A 140 14.52 12.66 8.08
CA ARG A 140 14.47 11.28 7.55
C ARG A 140 14.89 11.20 6.09
N ILE A 141 14.44 12.13 5.24
CA ILE A 141 14.73 12.09 3.80
C ILE A 141 16.14 12.60 3.45
N THR A 142 16.75 13.42 4.32
CA THR A 142 18.11 13.95 4.12
C THR A 142 19.18 13.13 4.81
N GLU A 143 18.81 12.22 5.70
CA GLU A 143 19.76 11.37 6.43
C GLU A 143 20.61 10.54 5.45
N ASN A 144 21.91 10.49 5.70
CA ASN A 144 22.81 9.68 4.87
C ASN A 144 22.70 8.22 5.30
N ASN A 145 21.96 7.41 4.53
CA ASN A 145 21.80 5.99 4.75
C ASN A 145 21.63 5.25 3.41
N GLN A 146 21.76 3.92 3.43
CA GLN A 146 21.66 3.08 2.24
C GLN A 146 20.33 3.21 1.48
N HIS A 147 19.23 3.54 2.15
CA HIS A 147 17.91 3.63 1.53
C HIS A 147 17.73 4.95 0.77
N ASN A 148 18.27 6.04 1.32
CA ASN A 148 18.20 7.36 0.71
C ASN A 148 19.16 7.54 -0.47
N GLN A 149 20.10 6.62 -0.69
CA GLN A 149 20.97 6.61 -1.87
C GLN A 149 20.18 6.43 -3.17
N ASN A 150 19.07 5.69 -3.12
CA ASN A 150 18.21 5.41 -4.28
C ASN A 150 17.01 6.36 -4.37
N PHE A 151 16.98 7.45 -3.60
CA PHE A 151 15.83 8.34 -3.52
C PHE A 151 15.84 9.40 -4.63
N THR A 152 15.47 8.98 -5.85
CA THR A 152 15.50 9.79 -7.07
C THR A 152 14.75 11.12 -6.95
N ARG A 153 13.58 11.13 -6.30
CA ARG A 153 12.68 12.29 -6.20
C ARG A 153 12.82 13.09 -4.90
N ARG A 154 13.94 12.94 -4.17
CA ARG A 154 14.20 13.64 -2.90
C ARG A 154 14.08 15.17 -3.01
N SER A 155 14.52 15.76 -4.13
CA SER A 155 14.47 17.21 -4.36
C SER A 155 13.04 17.78 -4.30
N ASN A 156 12.03 17.02 -4.73
CA ASN A 156 10.62 17.42 -4.67
C ASN A 156 10.17 17.60 -3.23
N TYR A 157 10.57 16.68 -2.34
CA TYR A 157 10.26 16.78 -0.92
C TYR A 157 10.94 17.98 -0.26
N VAL A 158 12.24 18.15 -0.51
CA VAL A 158 13.01 19.27 0.06
C VAL A 158 12.39 20.61 -0.36
N LYS A 159 12.04 20.75 -1.64
CA LYS A 159 11.37 21.96 -2.14
C LYS A 159 10.08 22.29 -1.39
N ILE A 160 9.26 21.29 -1.07
CA ILE A 160 7.98 21.51 -0.35
C ILE A 160 8.23 21.75 1.15
N LEU A 161 9.21 21.09 1.75
CA LEU A 161 9.51 21.18 3.19
C LEU A 161 10.30 22.43 3.58
N SER A 162 10.96 23.07 2.62
CA SER A 162 11.72 24.31 2.82
C SER A 162 10.89 25.59 2.59
N ASN A 163 9.63 25.45 2.16
CA ASN A 163 8.66 26.55 2.08
C ASN A 163 7.76 26.59 3.32
#